data_AF-A0A848ZPN7-F1
#
_entry.id   AF-A0A848ZPN7-F1
#
_cell.length_a   1.000
_cell.length_b   1.000
_cell.length_c   1.000
_cell.angle_alpha   90.00
_cell.angle_beta   90.00
_cell.angle_gamma   90.00
#
_symmetry.space_group_name_H-M   'P 1'
#
loop_
_entity.id
_entity.type
_entity.pdbx_description
1 polymer ?
#
loop_
_entity_poly.entity_id
_entity_poly.type
_entity_poly.pdbx_seq_one_letter_code
_entity_poly.pdbx_strand_id
1 'polypeptide(L)'
;IKQLRPQMTSRQLVRAGQVSTLVLVVLASAWVPFIERVSDSLWGYLQLVIAFTSPPVVSAFLLGLFWKRANGTGAFVSLLAGGACAVFMILSQTYDIVPYLNEMHFLAKANLLFVVSILVHVLASLASSPPAPQKVEEYTYRKKLFAQETEELRGSAWYRNYRILAIILLAITALVVGVFL
;
A
#
# COMPACT_ATOMS: atom_id res chain seq x y z
N ILE A 1 -11.71 -16.93 5.93
CA ILE A 1 -12.47 -18.09 6.48
C ILE A 1 -13.76 -18.35 5.70
N LYS A 2 -14.67 -17.37 5.57
CA LYS A 2 -15.96 -17.54 4.86
C LYS A 2 -15.84 -17.86 3.36
N GLN A 3 -14.81 -17.33 2.67
CA GLN A 3 -14.51 -17.68 1.27
C GLN A 3 -13.93 -19.10 1.09
N LEU A 4 -13.31 -19.67 2.12
CA LEU A 4 -12.69 -21.01 2.08
C LEU A 4 -13.65 -22.11 2.54
N ARG A 5 -14.60 -21.80 3.44
CA ARG A 5 -15.69 -22.70 3.87
C ARG A 5 -16.99 -21.92 4.03
N PRO A 6 -17.82 -21.83 2.98
CA PRO A 6 -19.06 -21.05 2.99
C PRO A 6 -20.11 -21.56 3.97
N GLN A 7 -20.07 -22.84 4.35
CA GLN A 7 -21.07 -23.52 5.17
C GLN A 7 -20.84 -23.43 6.69
N MET A 8 -19.92 -22.57 7.16
CA MET A 8 -19.67 -22.45 8.60
C MET A 8 -20.81 -21.71 9.32
N THR A 9 -21.31 -22.30 10.41
CA THR A 9 -22.25 -21.63 11.31
C THR A 9 -21.60 -20.42 12.00
N SER A 10 -22.38 -19.43 12.43
CA SER A 10 -21.87 -18.21 13.10
C SER A 10 -20.98 -18.55 14.31
N ARG A 11 -21.33 -19.57 15.10
CA ARG A 11 -20.53 -20.03 16.24
C ARG A 11 -19.16 -20.57 15.82
N GLN A 12 -19.09 -21.33 14.73
CA GLN A 12 -17.83 -21.84 14.19
C GLN A 12 -16.97 -20.70 13.63
N LEU A 13 -17.58 -19.70 12.99
CA LEU A 13 -16.86 -18.53 12.47
C LEU A 13 -16.22 -17.71 13.60
N VAL A 14 -16.96 -17.47 14.69
CA VAL A 14 -16.45 -16.77 15.87
C VAL A 14 -15.28 -17.54 16.50
N ARG A 15 -15.42 -18.85 16.72
CA ARG A 15 -14.34 -19.68 17.28
C ARG A 15 -13.09 -19.67 16.40
N ALA A 16 -13.25 -19.78 15.08
CA ALA A 16 -12.12 -19.73 14.17
C ALA A 16 -11.43 -18.35 14.17
N GLY A 17 -12.19 -17.27 14.32
CA GLY A 17 -11.65 -15.93 14.56
C GLY A 17 -10.84 -15.85 15.85
N GLN A 18 -11.39 -16.35 16.98
CA GLN A 18 -10.70 -16.37 18.28
C GLN A 18 -9.39 -17.15 18.25
N VAL A 19 -9.40 -18.34 17.64
CA VAL A 19 -8.18 -19.16 17.47
C VAL A 19 -7.16 -18.42 16.60
N SER A 20 -7.60 -17.77 15.52
CA SER A 20 -6.70 -16.98 14.67
C SER A 20 -6.07 -15.82 15.45
N THR A 21 -6.85 -15.10 16.26
CA THR A 21 -6.35 -14.03 17.14
C THR A 21 -5.33 -14.56 18.14
N LEU A 22 -5.61 -15.68 18.80
CA LEU A 22 -4.68 -16.28 19.76
C LEU A 22 -3.34 -16.63 19.09
N VAL A 23 -3.39 -17.29 17.93
CA VAL A 23 -2.19 -17.64 17.15
C VAL A 23 -1.41 -16.39 16.77
N LEU A 24 -2.08 -15.35 16.26
CA LEU A 24 -1.43 -14.08 15.90
C LEU A 24 -0.77 -13.40 17.10
N VAL A 25 -1.41 -13.40 18.27
CA VAL A 25 -0.84 -12.83 19.50
C VAL A 25 0.41 -13.60 19.93
N VAL A 26 0.38 -14.93 19.93
CA VAL A 26 1.55 -15.74 20.28
C VAL A 26 2.72 -15.48 19.33
N LEU A 27 2.45 -15.43 18.02
CA LEU A 27 3.47 -15.14 17.01
C LEU A 27 4.03 -13.71 17.14
N ALA A 28 3.17 -12.72 17.37
CA ALA A 28 3.60 -11.33 17.58
C ALA A 28 4.47 -11.19 18.83
N SER A 29 4.08 -11.81 19.94
CA SER A 29 4.87 -11.81 21.19
C SER A 29 6.23 -12.49 21.01
N ALA A 30 6.27 -13.60 20.26
CA ALA A 30 7.54 -14.28 19.94
C ALA A 30 8.46 -13.43 19.03
N TRP A 31 7.91 -12.48 18.27
CA TRP A 31 8.65 -11.60 17.38
C TRP A 31 9.28 -10.38 18.07
N VAL A 32 8.81 -10.01 19.26
CA VAL A 32 9.28 -8.81 19.99
C VAL A 32 10.82 -8.74 20.13
N PRO A 33 11.54 -9.83 20.49
CA PRO A 33 13.01 -9.77 20.63
C PRO A 33 13.76 -9.46 19.33
N PHE A 34 13.12 -9.68 18.17
CA PHE A 34 13.72 -9.36 16.87
C PHE A 34 13.61 -7.88 16.53
N ILE A 35 12.56 -7.20 17.04
CA ILE A 35 12.35 -5.76 16.82
C ILE A 35 13.53 -4.97 17.38
N GLU A 36 13.99 -5.31 18.58
CA GLU A 36 15.13 -4.67 19.26
C GLU A 36 16.46 -4.87 18.52
N ARG A 37 16.56 -5.87 17.63
CA ARG A 37 17.77 -6.12 16.82
C ARG A 37 17.80 -5.31 15.52
N VAL A 38 16.65 -4.84 15.05
CA VAL A 38 16.50 -4.20 13.73
C VAL A 38 16.48 -2.68 13.83
N SER A 39 15.99 -2.12 14.94
CA SER A 39 15.89 -0.67 15.15
C SER A 39 16.06 -0.32 16.62
N ASP A 40 16.75 0.78 16.89
CA ASP A 40 16.96 1.33 18.24
C ASP A 40 15.68 1.82 18.90
N SER A 41 14.61 1.99 18.12
CA SER A 41 13.28 2.36 18.63
C SER A 41 12.15 1.59 17.94
N LEU A 42 11.08 1.35 18.70
CA LEU A 42 9.85 0.75 18.17
C LEU A 42 9.26 1.60 17.02
N TRP A 43 9.33 2.93 17.14
CA TRP A 43 8.87 3.83 16.10
C TRP A 43 9.68 3.69 14.80
N GLY A 44 11.01 3.62 14.90
CA GLY A 44 11.88 3.40 13.74
C GLY A 44 11.59 2.06 13.04
N TYR A 45 11.35 1.00 13.82
CA TYR A 45 10.94 -0.29 13.26
C TYR A 45 9.60 -0.21 12.53
N LEU A 46 8.60 0.44 13.16
CA LEU A 46 7.29 0.63 12.55
C LEU A 46 7.40 1.41 11.23
N GLN A 47 8.18 2.49 11.21
CA GLN A 47 8.42 3.27 9.99
C GLN A 47 9.09 2.43 8.91
N LEU A 48 10.06 1.58 9.27
CA LEU A 48 10.74 0.68 8.33
C LEU A 48 9.76 -0.34 7.72
N VAL A 49 8.92 -0.99 8.54
CA VAL A 49 7.91 -1.95 8.06
C VAL A 49 6.91 -1.29 7.12
N ILE A 50 6.42 -0.10 7.48
CA ILE A 50 5.52 0.68 6.63
C ILE A 50 6.24 1.06 5.32
N ALA A 51 7.46 1.57 5.41
CA ALA A 51 8.23 1.99 4.24
C ALA A 51 8.51 0.85 3.24
N PHE A 52 8.63 -0.40 3.70
CA PHE A 52 8.81 -1.55 2.82
C PHE A 52 7.50 -2.20 2.35
N THR A 53 6.40 -2.02 3.08
CA THR A 53 5.11 -2.62 2.71
C THR A 53 4.25 -1.69 1.84
N SER A 54 4.36 -0.37 2.03
CA SER A 54 3.59 0.62 1.28
C SER A 54 3.89 0.65 -0.22
N PRO A 55 5.15 0.60 -0.71
CA PRO A 55 5.44 0.80 -2.14
C PRO A 55 4.74 -0.19 -3.09
N PRO A 56 4.72 -1.51 -2.81
CA PRO A 56 3.99 -2.46 -3.67
C PRO A 56 2.47 -2.19 -3.69
N VAL A 57 1.91 -1.82 -2.54
CA VAL A 57 0.48 -1.49 -2.42
C VAL A 57 0.15 -0.21 -3.19
N VAL A 58 0.97 0.84 -3.03
CA VAL A 58 0.81 2.10 -3.78
C VAL A 58 0.93 1.87 -5.28
N SER A 59 1.88 1.04 -5.73
CA SER A 59 1.98 0.63 -7.15
C SER A 59 0.68 -0.01 -7.64
N ALA A 60 0.13 -0.95 -6.87
CA ALA A 60 -1.12 -1.62 -7.22
C ALA A 60 -2.30 -0.64 -7.34
N PHE A 61 -2.45 0.29 -6.40
CA PHE A 61 -3.49 1.31 -6.45
C PHE A 61 -3.29 2.31 -7.58
N LEU A 62 -2.08 2.83 -7.75
CA LEU A 62 -1.78 3.85 -8.75
C LEU A 62 -2.03 3.31 -10.16
N LEU A 63 -1.50 2.13 -10.47
CA LEU A 63 -1.71 1.47 -11.76
C LEU A 63 -3.17 1.03 -11.91
N GLY A 64 -3.79 0.50 -10.86
CA GLY A 64 -5.20 0.11 -10.87
C GLY A 64 -6.15 1.28 -11.16
N LEU A 65 -5.82 2.49 -10.69
CA LEU A 65 -6.65 3.67 -10.88
C LEU A 65 -6.39 4.34 -12.25
N PHE A 66 -5.13 4.44 -12.68
CA PHE A 66 -4.75 5.26 -13.84
C PHE A 66 -4.41 4.47 -15.11
N TRP A 67 -4.17 3.17 -15.02
CA TRP A 67 -3.78 2.34 -16.16
C TRP A 67 -4.78 1.21 -16.42
N LYS A 68 -5.61 1.36 -17.45
CA LYS A 68 -6.70 0.44 -17.81
C LYS A 68 -6.28 -1.02 -18.05
N ARG A 69 -4.98 -1.27 -18.29
CA ARG A 69 -4.44 -2.61 -18.53
C ARG A 69 -4.00 -3.32 -17.25
N ALA A 70 -3.88 -2.59 -16.13
CA ALA A 70 -3.62 -3.16 -14.81
C ALA A 70 -4.69 -4.19 -14.46
N ASN A 71 -4.27 -5.32 -13.90
CA ASN A 71 -5.17 -6.42 -13.57
C ASN A 71 -4.80 -7.06 -12.23
N GLY A 72 -5.72 -7.86 -11.69
CA GLY A 72 -5.54 -8.49 -10.37
C GLY A 72 -4.30 -9.39 -10.30
N THR A 73 -3.96 -10.08 -11.39
CA THR A 73 -2.74 -10.91 -11.45
C THR A 73 -1.48 -10.06 -11.33
N GLY A 74 -1.38 -8.97 -12.09
CA GLY A 74 -0.24 -8.05 -12.01
C GLY A 74 -0.11 -7.41 -10.63
N ALA A 75 -1.22 -6.97 -10.04
CA ALA A 75 -1.23 -6.44 -8.69
C ALA A 75 -0.72 -7.49 -7.67
N PHE A 76 -1.25 -8.72 -7.72
CA PHE A 76 -0.84 -9.79 -6.80
C PHE A 76 0.63 -10.17 -6.94
N VAL A 77 1.11 -10.36 -8.18
CA VAL A 77 2.51 -10.69 -8.45
C VAL A 77 3.43 -9.55 -8.00
N SER A 78 3.04 -8.30 -8.20
CA SER A 78 3.82 -7.14 -7.75
C SER A 78 3.93 -7.04 -6.23
N LEU A 79 2.86 -7.39 -5.50
CA LEU A 79 2.87 -7.45 -4.04
C LEU A 79 3.81 -8.55 -3.54
N LEU A 80 3.75 -9.75 -4.14
CA LEU A 80 4.64 -10.85 -3.77
C LEU A 80 6.11 -10.54 -4.08
N ALA A 81 6.40 -10.01 -5.27
CA ALA A 81 7.75 -9.62 -5.66
C ALA A 81 8.29 -8.49 -4.78
N GLY A 82 7.46 -7.47 -4.50
CA GLY A 82 7.81 -6.38 -3.59
C GLY A 82 8.09 -6.88 -2.16
N GLY A 83 7.25 -7.78 -1.64
CA GLY A 83 7.48 -8.42 -0.34
C GLY A 83 8.78 -9.24 -0.30
N ALA A 84 9.06 -10.03 -1.35
CA ALA A 84 10.29 -10.79 -1.47
C ALA A 84 11.53 -9.89 -1.53
N CYS A 85 11.47 -8.79 -2.31
CA CYS A 85 12.53 -7.79 -2.35
C CYS A 85 12.74 -7.11 -0.99
N ALA A 86 11.67 -6.76 -0.26
CA ALA A 86 11.78 -6.19 1.07
C ALA A 86 12.47 -7.14 2.07
N VAL A 87 12.06 -8.42 2.08
CA VAL A 87 12.73 -9.46 2.89
C VAL A 87 14.20 -9.60 2.51
N PHE A 88 14.51 -9.60 1.21
CA PHE A 88 15.89 -9.63 0.73
C PHE A 88 16.71 -8.42 1.21
N MET A 89 16.14 -7.22 1.20
CA MET A 89 16.83 -6.02 1.72
C MET A 89 17.14 -6.12 3.22
N ILE A 90 16.21 -6.66 4.02
CA ILE A 90 16.42 -6.90 5.46
C ILE A 90 17.52 -7.95 5.68
N LEU A 91 17.50 -9.05 4.90
CA LEU A 91 18.52 -10.08 4.98
C LEU A 91 19.89 -9.56 4.53
N SER A 92 19.94 -8.76 3.45
CA SER A 92 21.15 -8.11 2.98
C SER A 92 21.75 -7.20 4.06
N GLN A 93 20.91 -6.46 4.80
CA GLN A 93 21.37 -5.60 5.89
C GLN A 93 21.88 -6.41 7.09
N THR A 94 21.29 -7.58 7.36
CA THR A 94 21.70 -8.46 8.47
C THR A 94 23.00 -9.22 8.18
N TYR A 95 23.18 -9.70 6.95
CA TYR A 95 24.29 -10.58 6.55
C TYR A 95 25.32 -9.92 5.63
N ASP A 96 25.21 -8.61 5.43
CA ASP A 96 26.05 -7.79 4.55
C ASP A 96 26.22 -8.33 3.10
N ILE A 97 25.11 -8.73 2.48
CA ILE A 97 25.12 -9.36 1.14
C ILE A 97 25.40 -8.33 0.04
N VAL A 98 24.76 -7.16 0.09
CA VAL A 98 24.90 -6.08 -0.90
C VAL A 98 25.20 -4.75 -0.17
N PRO A 99 26.48 -4.40 0.06
CA PRO A 99 26.87 -3.23 0.85
C PRO A 99 26.28 -1.91 0.33
N TYR A 100 26.29 -1.70 -0.99
CA TYR A 100 25.71 -0.50 -1.60
C TYR A 100 24.22 -0.33 -1.29
N LEU A 101 23.46 -1.43 -1.27
CA LEU A 101 22.05 -1.40 -0.93
C LEU A 101 21.87 -1.16 0.58
N ASN A 102 22.76 -1.69 1.40
CA ASN A 102 22.71 -1.58 2.86
C ASN A 102 22.89 -0.13 3.33
N GLU A 103 23.84 0.59 2.75
CA GLU A 103 24.14 2.00 3.04
C GLU A 103 23.02 2.97 2.66
N MET A 104 22.10 2.56 1.77
CA MET A 104 20.98 3.41 1.37
C MET A 104 20.04 3.69 2.54
N HIS A 105 19.66 4.97 2.69
CA HIS A 105 18.61 5.36 3.61
C HIS A 105 17.28 4.65 3.27
N PHE A 106 16.50 4.29 4.29
CA PHE A 106 15.31 3.46 4.12
C PHE A 106 14.27 4.07 3.14
N LEU A 107 14.18 5.40 3.07
CA LEU A 107 13.30 6.08 2.13
C LEU A 107 13.74 5.90 0.66
N ALA A 108 15.05 5.87 0.41
CA ALA A 108 15.58 5.58 -0.93
C ALA A 108 15.32 4.11 -1.31
N LYS A 109 15.47 3.17 -0.36
CA LYS A 109 15.08 1.77 -0.54
C LYS A 109 13.59 1.64 -0.88
N ALA A 110 12.72 2.40 -0.20
CA ALA A 110 11.27 2.42 -0.49
C ALA A 110 10.96 2.92 -1.91
N ASN A 111 11.64 3.96 -2.38
CA ASN A 111 11.50 4.44 -3.76
C ASN A 111 11.96 3.41 -4.80
N LEU A 112 13.08 2.72 -4.54
CA LEU A 112 13.53 1.63 -5.41
C LEU A 112 12.49 0.51 -5.46
N LEU A 113 11.95 0.13 -4.31
CA LEU A 113 10.92 -0.89 -4.20
C LEU A 113 9.64 -0.50 -4.97
N PHE A 114 9.27 0.77 -4.91
CA PHE A 114 8.14 1.31 -5.67
C PHE A 114 8.33 1.11 -7.18
N VAL A 115 9.50 1.48 -7.71
CA VAL A 115 9.82 1.32 -9.14
C VAL A 115 9.81 -0.15 -9.55
N VAL A 116 10.45 -1.02 -8.76
CA VAL A 116 10.44 -2.47 -9.01
C VAL A 116 9.01 -3.01 -9.01
N SER A 117 8.19 -2.63 -8.03
CA SER A 117 6.79 -3.06 -7.97
C SER A 117 5.96 -2.55 -9.15
N ILE A 118 6.19 -1.32 -9.64
CA ILE A 118 5.55 -0.84 -10.88
C ILE A 118 5.96 -1.71 -12.07
N LEU A 119 7.26 -1.95 -12.25
CA LEU A 119 7.76 -2.73 -13.36
C LEU A 119 7.18 -4.15 -13.36
N VAL A 120 7.22 -4.83 -12.20
CA VAL A 120 6.65 -6.17 -12.06
C VAL A 120 5.15 -6.16 -12.31
N HIS A 121 4.41 -5.19 -11.78
CA HIS A 121 2.97 -5.08 -12.04
C HIS A 121 2.70 -4.91 -13.54
N VAL A 122 3.39 -3.98 -14.20
CA VAL A 122 3.24 -3.73 -15.63
C VAL A 122 3.52 -4.99 -16.46
N LEU A 123 4.67 -5.63 -16.23
CA LEU A 123 5.07 -6.84 -16.97
C LEU A 123 4.09 -7.98 -16.74
N ALA A 124 3.71 -8.26 -15.48
CA ALA A 124 2.79 -9.33 -15.15
C ALA A 124 1.37 -9.05 -15.66
N SER A 125 0.92 -7.79 -15.66
CA SER A 125 -0.36 -7.42 -16.27
C SER A 125 -0.34 -7.62 -17.77
N LEU A 126 0.72 -7.21 -18.48
CA LEU A 126 0.85 -7.42 -19.92
C LEU A 126 0.91 -8.91 -20.30
N ALA A 127 1.59 -9.72 -19.48
CA ALA A 127 1.72 -11.16 -19.69
C ALA A 127 0.46 -11.99 -19.33
N SER A 128 -0.53 -11.39 -18.67
CA SER A 128 -1.77 -12.06 -18.25
C SER A 128 -3.00 -11.49 -18.96
N SER A 129 -4.14 -12.15 -18.86
CA SER A 129 -5.36 -11.74 -19.55
C SER A 129 -5.80 -10.31 -19.20
N PRO A 130 -6.27 -9.52 -20.18
CA PRO A 130 -6.77 -8.18 -19.92
C PRO A 130 -8.01 -8.21 -19.00
N PRO A 131 -8.20 -7.17 -18.17
CA PRO A 131 -9.37 -7.07 -17.31
C PRO A 131 -10.64 -6.83 -18.14
N ALA A 132 -11.78 -7.32 -17.65
CA ALA A 132 -13.07 -7.11 -18.30
C ALA A 132 -13.42 -5.61 -18.39
N PRO A 133 -13.95 -5.11 -19.52
CA PRO A 133 -14.23 -3.68 -19.72
C PRO A 133 -15.09 -3.05 -18.62
N GLN A 134 -16.09 -3.78 -18.11
CA GLN A 134 -16.97 -3.30 -17.05
C GLN A 134 -16.23 -2.98 -15.74
N LYS A 135 -15.25 -3.81 -15.34
CA LYS A 135 -14.43 -3.57 -14.14
C LYS A 135 -13.52 -2.36 -14.33
N VAL A 136 -12.95 -2.21 -15.53
CA VAL A 136 -12.12 -1.06 -15.86
C VAL A 136 -12.96 0.21 -15.79
N GLU A 137 -14.17 0.19 -16.35
CA GLU A 137 -15.05 1.35 -16.32
C GLU A 137 -15.41 1.76 -14.89
N GLU A 138 -15.78 0.83 -14.01
CA GLU A 138 -16.21 1.17 -12.65
C GLU A 138 -15.08 1.66 -11.75
N TYR A 139 -13.88 1.07 -11.85
CA TYR A 139 -12.81 1.27 -10.87
C TYR A 139 -11.62 2.13 -11.35
N THR A 140 -11.58 2.54 -12.63
CA THR A 140 -10.52 3.43 -13.13
C THR A 140 -10.94 4.89 -13.18
N TYR A 141 -9.97 5.79 -13.02
CA TYR A 141 -10.17 7.22 -13.11
C TYR A 141 -10.69 7.64 -14.49
N ARG A 142 -11.71 8.51 -14.50
CA ARG A 142 -12.30 9.07 -15.72
C ARG A 142 -12.54 10.57 -15.57
N LYS A 143 -12.19 11.33 -16.61
CA LYS A 143 -12.46 12.78 -16.68
C LYS A 143 -13.95 13.12 -16.50
N LYS A 144 -14.85 12.24 -16.98
CA LYS A 144 -16.31 12.42 -16.85
C LYS A 144 -16.76 12.44 -15.37
N LEU A 145 -16.15 11.61 -14.52
CA LEU A 145 -16.47 11.58 -13.09
C LEU A 145 -16.14 12.93 -12.43
N PHE A 146 -14.97 13.48 -12.73
CA PHE A 146 -14.56 14.79 -12.22
C PHE A 146 -15.47 15.93 -12.70
N ALA A 147 -15.95 15.86 -13.95
CA ALA A 147 -16.90 16.84 -14.49
C ALA A 147 -18.25 16.78 -13.77
N GLN A 148 -18.78 15.58 -13.52
CA GLN A 148 -20.02 15.37 -12.76
C GLN A 148 -19.91 15.89 -11.34
N GLU A 149 -18.82 15.54 -10.62
CA GLU A 149 -18.55 16.09 -9.28
C GLU A 149 -18.46 17.62 -9.28
N THR A 150 -17.92 18.22 -10.34
CA THR A 150 -17.84 19.68 -10.46
C THR A 150 -19.23 20.30 -10.52
N GLU A 151 -20.16 19.67 -11.24
CA GLU A 151 -21.54 20.13 -11.33
C GLU A 151 -22.28 19.96 -10.01
N GLU A 152 -22.11 18.84 -9.32
CA GLU A 152 -22.70 18.60 -7.99
C GLU A 152 -22.22 19.63 -6.95
N LEU A 153 -20.93 19.97 -6.99
CA LEU A 153 -20.31 20.88 -6.02
C LEU A 153 -20.60 22.37 -6.30
N ARG A 154 -21.04 22.75 -7.51
CA ARG A 154 -21.35 24.14 -7.87
C ARG A 154 -22.44 24.77 -7.01
N GLY A 155 -23.41 23.97 -6.55
CA GLY A 155 -24.50 24.42 -5.68
C GLY A 155 -24.20 24.36 -4.18
N SER A 156 -23.04 23.83 -3.79
CA SER A 156 -22.70 23.60 -2.39
C SER A 156 -22.10 24.87 -1.74
N ALA A 157 -22.45 25.11 -0.47
CA ALA A 157 -21.81 26.15 0.32
C ALA A 157 -20.30 25.87 0.48
N TRP A 158 -19.48 26.92 0.63
CA TRP A 158 -18.02 26.81 0.64
C TRP A 158 -17.45 25.77 1.62
N TYR A 159 -18.05 25.64 2.82
CA TYR A 159 -17.63 24.69 3.85
C TYR A 159 -18.05 23.24 3.56
N ARG A 160 -18.97 23.00 2.62
CA ARG A 160 -19.34 21.66 2.14
C ARG A 160 -18.57 21.26 0.89
N ASN A 161 -17.90 22.22 0.24
CA ASN A 161 -17.11 21.97 -0.95
C ASN A 161 -15.69 21.51 -0.58
N TYR A 162 -15.44 20.20 -0.67
CA TYR A 162 -14.14 19.63 -0.30
C TYR A 162 -12.97 20.21 -1.10
N ARG A 163 -13.20 20.73 -2.32
CA ARG A 163 -12.14 21.31 -3.15
C ARG A 163 -11.63 22.64 -2.58
N ILE A 164 -12.54 23.46 -2.07
CA ILE A 164 -12.19 24.71 -1.38
C ILE A 164 -11.45 24.39 -0.09
N LEU A 165 -11.95 23.42 0.69
CA LEU A 165 -11.27 22.94 1.90
C LEU A 165 -9.86 22.40 1.59
N ALA A 166 -9.68 21.67 0.49
CA ALA A 166 -8.37 21.17 0.06
C ALA A 166 -7.40 22.30 -0.31
N ILE A 167 -7.87 23.36 -0.99
CA ILE A 167 -7.05 24.54 -1.29
C ILE A 167 -6.64 25.28 -0.01
N ILE A 168 -7.60 25.49 0.91
CA ILE A 168 -7.31 26.11 2.21
C ILE A 168 -6.28 25.28 2.98
N LEU A 169 -6.46 23.97 3.05
CA LEU A 169 -5.52 23.06 3.71
C LEU A 169 -4.12 23.14 3.08
N LEU A 170 -4.03 23.19 1.75
CA LEU A 170 -2.77 23.30 1.04
C LEU A 170 -2.07 24.63 1.31
N ALA A 171 -2.82 25.74 1.35
CA ALA A 171 -2.30 27.06 1.69
C ALA A 171 -1.79 27.13 3.14
N ILE A 172 -2.54 26.59 4.09
CA ILE A 172 -2.13 26.49 5.50
C ILE A 172 -0.87 25.63 5.63
N THR A 173 -0.83 24.49 4.95
CA THR A 173 0.34 23.59 4.97
C THR A 173 1.57 24.29 4.41
N ALA A 174 1.45 24.98 3.27
CA ALA A 174 2.54 25.74 2.68
C ALA A 174 3.03 26.87 3.59
N LEU A 175 2.12 27.58 4.26
CA LEU A 175 2.46 28.63 5.23
C LEU A 175 3.24 28.04 6.41
N VAL A 176 2.73 26.97 7.02
CA VAL A 176 3.38 26.31 8.16
C VAL A 176 4.76 25.82 7.78
N VAL A 177 4.89 25.07 6.68
CA VAL A 177 6.18 24.55 6.21
C VAL A 177 7.14 25.68 5.86
N GLY A 178 6.66 26.74 5.20
CA GLY A 178 7.47 27.91 4.84
C GLY A 178 7.97 28.72 6.04
N VAL A 179 7.33 28.64 7.20
CA VAL A 179 7.82 29.29 8.44
C VAL A 179 9.01 28.54 9.05
N PHE A 180 9.16 27.24 8.78
CA PHE A 180 10.25 26.40 9.31
C PHE A 180 11.41 26.17 8.33
N LEU A 181 11.30 26.69 7.10
CA LEU A 181 12.32 26.67 6.05
C LEU A 181 13.18 27.94 6.13
#